data_AF-F7NP65-F1
#
_entry.id   AF-F7NP65-F1
#
_cell.length_a   1.000
_cell.length_b   1.000
_cell.length_c   1.000
_cell.angle_alpha   90.00
_cell.angle_beta   90.00
_cell.angle_gamma   90.00
#
_symmetry.space_group_name_H-M   'P 1'
#
loop_
_entity.id
_entity.type
_entity.pdbx_description
1 polymer ?
#
loop_
_entity_poly.entity_id
_entity_poly.type
_entity_poly.pdbx_seq_one_letter_code
_entity_poly.pdbx_strand_id
1 'polypeptide(L)'
;MKKLLLTLAAVWVLCAGTALAAPVNNLYVGGTAAGYMFQAADPDAHTLYLEHQLFEKVAIGLQISDVEGWSDTENDLYGQLLFSDNFRGIVGVRDYGPESDLYLGAALNGELAEDTEGYASMIIGGDFDEFQVGINYRIHYGVDLNVNYKSTSYDGGYDRNGFGLGLTFLF
;
A
#
# COMPACT_ATOMS: atom_id res chain seq x y z
N MET A 1 19.35 -10.53 -27.44
CA MET A 1 20.15 -10.87 -26.25
C MET A 1 20.47 -9.66 -25.38
N LYS A 2 21.31 -8.69 -25.80
CA LYS A 2 21.71 -7.54 -24.93
C LYS A 2 20.55 -6.76 -24.27
N LYS A 3 19.46 -6.50 -25.00
CA LYS A 3 18.26 -5.84 -24.44
C LYS A 3 17.58 -6.68 -23.34
N LEU A 4 17.46 -7.99 -23.57
CA LEU A 4 16.82 -8.92 -22.64
C LEU A 4 17.64 -9.10 -21.35
N LEU A 5 18.98 -9.07 -21.44
CA LEU A 5 19.86 -8.98 -20.28
C LEU A 5 19.72 -7.66 -19.51
N LEU A 6 19.44 -6.54 -20.20
CA LEU A 6 19.18 -5.25 -19.54
C LEU A 6 17.82 -5.24 -18.82
N THR A 7 16.78 -5.81 -19.44
CA THR A 7 15.46 -5.97 -18.81
C THR A 7 15.51 -6.93 -17.63
N LEU A 8 16.24 -8.04 -17.77
CA LEU A 8 16.45 -8.98 -16.67
C LEU A 8 17.27 -8.34 -15.54
N ALA A 9 18.32 -7.58 -15.85
CA ALA A 9 19.08 -6.83 -14.84
C ALA A 9 18.23 -5.74 -14.14
N ALA A 10 17.34 -5.05 -14.86
CA ALA A 10 16.40 -4.10 -14.25
C ALA A 10 15.40 -4.79 -13.31
N VAL A 11 14.91 -5.98 -13.68
CA VAL A 11 14.07 -6.81 -12.80
C VAL A 11 14.87 -7.33 -11.59
N TRP A 12 16.14 -7.71 -11.75
CA TRP A 12 16.98 -8.15 -10.63
C TRP A 12 17.38 -7.01 -9.66
N VAL A 13 17.48 -5.77 -10.13
CA VAL A 13 17.65 -4.59 -9.26
C VAL A 13 16.38 -4.27 -8.48
N LEU A 14 15.20 -4.69 -8.97
CA LEU A 14 13.92 -4.64 -8.25
C LEU A 14 13.71 -5.82 -7.27
N CYS A 15 14.72 -6.68 -7.05
CA CYS A 15 14.64 -7.85 -6.17
C CYS A 15 15.63 -7.81 -4.98
N ALA A 16 16.12 -6.63 -4.60
CA ALA A 16 17.01 -6.46 -3.45
C ALA A 16 16.46 -5.39 -2.50
N GLY A 17 15.75 -5.83 -1.45
CA GLY A 17 15.00 -4.98 -0.52
C GLY A 17 13.49 -5.19 -0.70
N THR A 18 12.95 -6.19 -0.01
CA THR A 18 11.51 -6.48 0.09
C THR A 18 11.01 -6.21 1.50
N ALA A 19 9.69 -6.20 1.65
CA ALA A 19 8.90 -5.01 1.93
C ALA A 19 7.78 -5.08 0.90
N LEU A 20 6.48 -5.15 1.25
CA LEU A 20 5.33 -4.81 0.37
C LEU A 20 4.12 -4.28 1.24
N ALA A 21 3.31 -3.24 0.88
CA ALA A 21 2.54 -2.27 1.76
C ALA A 21 1.01 -1.98 1.53
N ALA A 22 0.51 -0.70 1.56
CA ALA A 22 -0.91 -0.28 1.50
C ALA A 22 -1.43 0.20 0.12
N PRO A 23 -2.75 0.07 -0.19
CA PRO A 23 -3.32 0.37 -1.52
C PRO A 23 -3.33 1.85 -1.89
N VAL A 24 -3.09 2.14 -3.17
CA VAL A 24 -3.01 3.49 -3.73
C VAL A 24 -4.31 3.84 -4.44
N ASN A 25 -4.94 4.98 -4.10
CA ASN A 25 -6.18 5.45 -4.72
C ASN A 25 -5.98 6.75 -5.50
N ASN A 26 -6.78 6.95 -6.55
CA ASN A 26 -6.88 8.21 -7.29
C ASN A 26 -8.19 8.90 -6.95
N LEU A 27 -8.15 9.79 -5.96
CA LEU A 27 -9.32 10.50 -5.44
C LEU A 27 -9.44 11.92 -6.01
N TYR A 28 -10.67 12.36 -6.30
CA TYR A 28 -10.97 13.77 -6.53
C TYR A 28 -10.94 14.56 -5.21
N VAL A 29 -10.76 15.88 -5.27
CA VAL A 29 -10.75 16.73 -4.07
C VAL A 29 -12.08 16.66 -3.32
N GLY A 30 -12.03 16.33 -2.02
CA GLY A 30 -13.19 16.03 -1.18
C GLY A 30 -13.70 14.59 -1.30
N GLY A 31 -13.13 13.78 -2.18
CA GLY A 31 -13.40 12.35 -2.31
C GLY A 31 -12.72 11.52 -1.22
N THR A 32 -13.31 10.36 -0.94
CA THR A 32 -12.94 9.45 0.14
C THR A 32 -12.88 8.02 -0.40
N ALA A 33 -11.83 7.29 -0.06
CA ALA A 33 -11.76 5.84 -0.18
C ALA A 33 -11.98 5.21 1.19
N ALA A 34 -12.87 4.23 1.30
CA ALA A 34 -12.98 3.36 2.47
C ALA A 34 -12.81 1.91 2.00
N GLY A 35 -11.86 1.17 2.56
CA GLY A 35 -11.54 -0.17 2.09
C GLY A 35 -11.37 -1.22 3.19
N TYR A 36 -11.58 -2.47 2.80
CA TYR A 36 -11.34 -3.65 3.62
C TYR A 36 -10.53 -4.66 2.80
N MET A 37 -9.43 -5.15 3.37
CA MET A 37 -8.45 -6.02 2.74
C MET A 37 -8.22 -7.27 3.61
N PHE A 38 -8.31 -8.45 3.01
CA PHE A 38 -7.80 -9.70 3.60
C PHE A 38 -6.38 -9.96 3.08
N GLN A 39 -5.50 -10.50 3.91
CA GLN A 39 -4.13 -10.84 3.51
C GLN A 39 -3.86 -12.34 3.64
N ALA A 40 -3.82 -13.10 2.54
CA ALA A 40 -3.60 -14.56 2.56
C ALA A 40 -2.23 -15.03 3.12
N ALA A 41 -1.37 -14.11 3.56
CA ALA A 41 -0.19 -14.40 4.38
C ALA A 41 -0.58 -14.91 5.78
N ASP A 42 -1.69 -14.41 6.30
CA ASP A 42 -2.22 -14.63 7.65
C ASP A 42 -3.76 -14.61 7.53
N PRO A 43 -4.45 -15.76 7.66
CA PRO A 43 -5.89 -15.86 7.41
C PRO A 43 -6.77 -14.99 8.30
N ASP A 44 -6.27 -14.61 9.48
CA ASP A 44 -6.98 -13.79 10.45
C ASP A 44 -6.60 -12.30 10.30
N ALA A 45 -5.44 -12.00 9.69
CA ALA A 45 -5.05 -10.63 9.35
C ALA A 45 -5.97 -9.97 8.33
N HIS A 46 -6.46 -8.80 8.73
CA HIS A 46 -7.31 -7.96 7.91
C HIS A 46 -7.03 -6.48 8.16
N THR A 47 -7.04 -5.71 7.08
CA THR A 47 -6.77 -4.27 7.10
C THR A 47 -8.02 -3.50 6.71
N LEU A 48 -8.49 -2.65 7.61
CA LEU A 48 -9.43 -1.56 7.36
C LEU A 48 -8.64 -0.29 7.03
N TYR A 49 -9.07 0.48 6.04
CA TYR A 49 -8.51 1.81 5.80
C TYR A 49 -9.55 2.83 5.36
N LEU A 50 -9.23 4.10 5.63
CA LEU A 50 -9.98 5.27 5.20
C LEU A 50 -9.00 6.33 4.71
N GLU A 51 -9.12 6.79 3.48
CA GLU A 51 -8.29 7.82 2.86
C GLU A 51 -9.19 8.95 2.34
N HIS A 52 -8.78 10.21 2.51
CA HIS A 52 -9.55 11.38 2.12
C HIS A 52 -8.67 12.46 1.48
N GLN A 53 -9.09 12.94 0.32
CA GLN A 53 -8.37 13.93 -0.49
C GLN A 53 -8.70 15.37 -0.04
N LEU A 54 -7.89 15.92 0.86
CA LEU A 54 -8.09 17.29 1.39
C LEU A 54 -7.92 18.38 0.32
N PHE A 55 -6.92 18.23 -0.55
CA PHE A 55 -6.54 19.21 -1.57
C PHE A 55 -6.09 18.50 -2.85
N GLU A 56 -5.93 19.22 -3.97
CA GLU A 56 -5.54 18.64 -5.28
C GLU A 56 -4.33 17.69 -5.23
N LYS A 57 -3.41 17.89 -4.28
CA LYS A 57 -2.19 17.11 -4.15
C LYS A 57 -2.00 16.46 -2.78
N VAL A 58 -2.97 16.56 -1.87
CA VAL A 58 -2.80 16.11 -0.48
C VAL A 58 -3.96 15.22 -0.08
N ALA A 59 -3.64 13.97 0.25
CA ALA A 59 -4.53 13.05 0.94
C ALA A 59 -4.04 12.82 2.37
N ILE A 60 -4.97 12.49 3.26
CA ILE A 60 -4.68 11.90 4.57
C ILE A 60 -5.41 10.57 4.67
N GLY A 61 -4.87 9.64 5.45
CA GLY A 61 -5.53 8.37 5.68
C GLY A 61 -5.21 7.77 7.04
N LEU A 62 -6.09 6.85 7.42
CA LEU A 62 -6.03 6.01 8.59
C LEU A 62 -6.06 4.55 8.14
N GLN A 63 -5.23 3.71 8.74
CA GLN A 63 -5.23 2.27 8.54
C GLN A 63 -5.29 1.57 9.89
N ILE A 64 -6.04 0.48 9.98
CA ILE A 64 -6.09 -0.42 11.13
C ILE A 64 -5.91 -1.81 10.57
N SER A 65 -4.82 -2.49 10.95
CA SER A 65 -4.58 -3.90 10.59
C SER A 65 -4.62 -4.75 11.84
N ASP A 66 -5.55 -5.70 11.88
CA ASP A 66 -5.45 -6.87 12.77
C ASP A 66 -4.41 -7.81 12.14
N VAL A 67 -3.52 -8.38 12.95
CA VAL A 67 -2.34 -9.13 12.51
C VAL A 67 -1.85 -10.08 13.61
N GLU A 68 -1.57 -11.34 13.29
CA GLU A 68 -0.89 -12.24 14.24
C GLU A 68 0.59 -11.85 14.39
N GLY A 69 1.02 -11.48 15.60
CA GLY A 69 2.41 -11.09 15.79
C GLY A 69 2.77 -10.51 17.16
N TRP A 70 3.66 -9.50 17.13
CA TRP A 70 4.22 -8.86 18.32
C TRP A 70 3.29 -7.79 18.93
N SER A 71 2.46 -7.18 18.09
CA SER A 71 1.23 -6.48 18.49
C SER A 71 0.04 -7.11 17.77
N ASP A 72 -1.07 -7.29 18.46
CA ASP A 72 -2.33 -7.81 17.88
C ASP A 72 -3.00 -6.78 16.92
N THR A 73 -2.48 -5.55 16.84
CA THR A 73 -3.02 -4.51 15.94
C THR A 73 -1.96 -3.48 15.57
N GLU A 74 -1.91 -3.09 14.29
CA GLU A 74 -1.10 -2.00 13.76
C GLU A 74 -2.01 -0.86 13.28
N ASN A 75 -1.81 0.37 13.80
CA ASN A 75 -2.62 1.53 13.47
C ASN A 75 -1.78 2.61 12.79
N ASP A 76 -2.07 2.94 11.52
CA ASP A 76 -1.35 3.99 10.81
C ASP A 76 -2.17 5.27 10.73
N LEU A 77 -1.51 6.41 10.94
CA LEU A 77 -1.95 7.71 10.46
C LEU A 77 -0.94 8.20 9.41
N TYR A 78 -1.40 8.42 8.18
CA TYR A 78 -0.54 8.79 7.07
C TYR A 78 -1.06 9.98 6.27
N GLY A 79 -0.15 10.60 5.51
CA GLY A 79 -0.44 11.60 4.50
C GLY A 79 0.28 11.27 3.20
N GLN A 80 -0.33 11.63 2.08
CA GLN A 80 0.25 11.47 0.75
C GLN A 80 0.37 12.82 0.06
N LEU A 81 1.47 13.04 -0.67
CA LEU A 81 1.74 14.25 -1.44
C LEU A 81 1.98 13.91 -2.91
N LEU A 82 1.05 14.30 -3.78
CA LEU A 82 1.11 14.04 -5.23
C LEU A 82 2.15 14.97 -5.89
N PHE A 83 3.21 14.39 -6.44
CA PHE A 83 4.28 15.10 -7.16
C PHE A 83 3.99 15.19 -8.67
N SER A 84 3.47 14.12 -9.25
CA SER A 84 2.89 14.05 -10.60
C SER A 84 1.68 13.12 -10.59
N ASP A 85 0.88 13.12 -11.66
CA ASP A 85 -0.38 12.36 -11.79
C ASP A 85 -0.27 10.86 -11.45
N ASN A 86 0.95 10.32 -11.50
CA ASN A 86 1.30 8.92 -11.28
C ASN A 86 2.36 8.69 -10.19
N PHE A 87 2.79 9.73 -9.45
CA PHE A 87 3.83 9.60 -8.41
C PHE A 87 3.53 10.46 -7.20
N ARG A 88 3.55 9.84 -6.01
CA ARG A 88 3.29 10.50 -4.73
C ARG A 88 4.32 10.11 -3.69
N GLY A 89 4.65 11.03 -2.79
CA GLY A 89 5.33 10.74 -1.53
C GLY A 89 4.34 10.30 -0.47
N ILE A 90 4.79 9.51 0.49
CA ILE A 90 4.03 9.05 1.66
C ILE A 90 4.84 9.43 2.92
N VAL A 91 4.15 9.86 3.96
CA VAL A 91 4.70 10.02 5.31
C VAL A 91 3.64 9.57 6.31
N GLY A 92 4.05 8.89 7.38
CA GLY A 92 3.11 8.47 8.40
C GLY A 92 3.77 8.07 9.71
N VAL A 93 2.91 7.67 10.64
CA VAL A 93 3.29 7.00 11.89
C VAL A 93 2.49 5.71 11.98
N ARG A 94 3.15 4.60 12.30
CA ARG A 94 2.52 3.31 12.64
C ARG A 94 2.62 3.13 14.16
N ASP A 95 1.49 2.92 14.81
CA ASP A 95 1.38 2.66 16.25
C ASP A 95 1.07 1.18 16.48
N TYR A 96 1.98 0.52 17.20
CA TYR A 96 1.90 -0.89 17.59
C TYR A 96 1.25 -1.06 18.99
N GLY A 97 1.01 0.05 19.71
CA GLY A 97 0.44 0.05 21.06
C GLY A 97 1.43 0.40 22.18
N PRO A 98 2.57 -0.31 22.35
CA PRO A 98 3.60 0.06 23.32
C PRO A 98 4.61 1.07 22.74
N GLU A 99 4.72 1.13 21.41
CA GLU A 99 5.66 1.96 20.67
C GLU A 99 5.08 2.36 19.31
N SER A 100 5.62 3.42 18.72
CA SER A 100 5.18 3.94 17.43
C SER A 100 6.37 4.39 16.60
N ASP A 101 6.33 4.10 15.30
CA ASP A 101 7.43 4.31 14.36
C ASP A 101 7.04 5.30 13.25
N LEU A 102 7.98 6.17 12.87
CA LEU A 102 7.80 7.18 11.84
C LEU A 102 8.33 6.67 10.51
N TYR A 103 7.50 6.67 9.48
CA TYR A 103 7.86 6.16 8.16
C TYR A 103 7.78 7.20 7.05
N LEU A 104 8.60 6.97 6.02
CA LEU A 104 8.64 7.76 4.79
C LEU A 104 8.60 6.84 3.57
N GLY A 105 7.99 7.31 2.49
CA GLY A 105 7.79 6.46 1.33
C GLY A 105 7.39 7.18 0.05
N ALA A 106 7.08 6.38 -0.96
CA ALA A 106 6.58 6.83 -2.24
C ALA A 106 5.77 5.74 -2.95
N ALA A 107 4.79 6.16 -3.75
CA ALA A 107 4.00 5.27 -4.59
C ALA A 107 3.92 5.75 -6.04
N LEU A 108 3.77 4.77 -6.93
CA LEU A 108 3.57 4.90 -8.36
C LEU A 108 2.26 4.20 -8.74
N ASN A 109 1.46 4.78 -9.61
CA ASN A 109 0.23 4.16 -10.10
C ASN A 109 -0.10 4.56 -11.54
N GLY A 110 -0.89 3.76 -12.27
CA GLY A 110 -1.26 4.06 -13.65
C GLY A 110 -2.16 3.03 -14.31
N GLU A 111 -2.90 3.48 -15.32
CA GLU A 111 -3.85 2.66 -16.10
C GLU A 111 -3.11 1.53 -16.85
N LEU A 112 -3.58 0.29 -16.66
CA LEU A 112 -3.10 -0.90 -17.38
C LEU A 112 -4.05 -1.30 -18.51
N ALA A 113 -5.35 -1.09 -18.30
CA ALA A 113 -6.44 -1.32 -19.23
C ALA A 113 -7.67 -0.52 -18.79
N GLU A 114 -8.73 -0.52 -19.61
CA GLU A 114 -10.05 -0.01 -19.21
C GLU A 114 -10.47 -0.60 -17.86
N ASP A 115 -10.96 0.27 -16.96
CA ASP A 115 -11.35 -0.07 -15.58
C ASP A 115 -10.28 -0.79 -14.73
N THR A 116 -8.99 -0.72 -15.13
CA THR A 116 -7.89 -1.45 -14.47
C THR A 116 -6.67 -0.55 -14.22
N GLU A 117 -6.42 -0.21 -12.96
CA GLU A 117 -5.24 0.55 -12.52
C GLU A 117 -4.23 -0.35 -11.81
N GLY A 118 -2.95 -0.27 -12.18
CA GLY A 118 -1.85 -0.94 -11.49
C GLY A 118 -1.08 0.04 -10.62
N TYR A 119 -0.56 -0.41 -9.48
CA TYR A 119 0.23 0.44 -8.58
C TYR A 119 1.36 -0.32 -7.88
N ALA A 120 2.31 0.44 -7.34
CA ALA A 120 3.31 -0.02 -6.38
C ALA A 120 3.70 1.07 -5.35
N SER A 121 3.97 0.73 -4.08
CA SER A 121 3.99 1.73 -2.96
C SER A 121 4.94 1.44 -1.79
N MET A 122 6.17 1.98 -1.76
CA MET A 122 7.19 1.82 -0.69
C MET A 122 7.00 2.77 0.49
N ILE A 123 7.11 2.28 1.73
CA ILE A 123 7.28 3.03 2.98
C ILE A 123 8.34 2.33 3.85
N ILE A 124 9.21 3.10 4.48
CA ILE A 124 10.35 2.63 5.29
C ILE A 124 10.24 3.30 6.66
N GLY A 125 10.22 2.51 7.73
CA GLY A 125 10.27 2.95 9.13
C GLY A 125 11.66 2.78 9.75
N GLY A 126 11.74 2.93 11.08
CA GLY A 126 12.87 2.53 11.91
C GLY A 126 12.89 1.04 12.24
N ASP A 127 11.72 0.42 12.40
CA ASP A 127 11.56 -0.98 12.86
C ASP A 127 10.86 -1.90 11.83
N PHE A 128 10.39 -1.35 10.70
CA PHE A 128 9.71 -2.10 9.65
C PHE A 128 9.92 -1.52 8.23
N ASP A 129 9.69 -2.36 7.23
CA ASP A 129 9.97 -2.09 5.82
C ASP A 129 8.80 -2.59 4.92
N GLU A 130 8.25 -1.73 4.06
CA GLU A 130 6.98 -1.97 3.33
C GLU A 130 7.00 -1.39 1.86
N PHE A 131 6.38 -2.02 0.83
CA PHE A 131 6.41 -1.67 -0.65
C PHE A 131 5.32 -2.25 -1.61
N GLN A 132 4.02 -1.91 -1.61
CA GLN A 132 3.01 -2.83 -2.24
C GLN A 132 3.19 -3.02 -3.76
N VAL A 133 2.62 -4.08 -4.34
CA VAL A 133 2.28 -4.15 -5.79
C VAL A 133 0.87 -4.73 -5.95
N GLY A 134 0.04 -4.08 -6.76
CA GLY A 134 -1.36 -4.50 -6.89
C GLY A 134 -2.08 -3.93 -8.11
N ILE A 135 -3.32 -4.38 -8.26
CA ILE A 135 -4.25 -3.98 -9.29
C ILE A 135 -5.58 -3.62 -8.61
N ASN A 136 -6.08 -2.42 -8.92
CA ASN A 136 -7.45 -2.00 -8.67
C ASN A 136 -8.27 -2.25 -9.94
N TYR A 137 -9.28 -3.11 -9.86
CA TYR A 137 -10.21 -3.38 -10.95
C TYR A 137 -11.60 -2.86 -10.59
N ARG A 138 -12.12 -1.89 -11.34
CA ARG A 138 -13.43 -1.29 -11.08
C ARG A 138 -14.54 -2.28 -11.39
N ILE A 139 -15.18 -2.82 -10.35
CA ILE A 139 -16.32 -3.74 -10.48
C ILE A 139 -17.65 -3.00 -10.60
N HIS A 140 -17.73 -1.77 -10.07
CA HIS A 140 -18.89 -0.90 -10.21
C HIS A 140 -18.48 0.57 -10.09
N TYR A 141 -19.37 1.50 -10.46
CA TYR A 141 -19.13 2.91 -10.17
C TYR A 141 -18.97 3.13 -8.66
N GLY A 142 -17.82 3.65 -8.25
CA GLY A 142 -17.49 3.84 -6.84
C GLY A 142 -17.12 2.57 -6.07
N VAL A 143 -16.88 1.44 -6.73
CA VAL A 143 -16.42 0.20 -6.08
C VAL A 143 -15.32 -0.50 -6.89
N ASP A 144 -14.14 -0.59 -6.30
CA ASP A 144 -12.97 -1.25 -6.88
C ASP A 144 -12.64 -2.53 -6.11
N LEU A 145 -12.33 -3.60 -6.85
CA LEU A 145 -11.74 -4.83 -6.34
C LEU A 145 -10.21 -4.68 -6.34
N ASN A 146 -9.59 -4.76 -5.17
CA ASN A 146 -8.14 -4.76 -5.05
C ASN A 146 -7.61 -6.21 -5.01
N VAL A 147 -6.61 -6.50 -5.83
CA VAL A 147 -5.77 -7.69 -5.73
C VAL A 147 -4.32 -7.24 -5.63
N ASN A 148 -3.59 -7.67 -4.62
CA ASN A 148 -2.21 -7.25 -4.38
C ASN A 148 -1.31 -8.38 -3.90
N TYR A 149 -0.02 -8.07 -3.77
CA TYR A 149 0.95 -8.82 -3.01
C TYR A 149 1.58 -7.88 -1.96
N LYS A 150 1.62 -8.33 -0.69
CA LYS A 150 2.14 -7.63 0.51
C LYS A 150 3.24 -8.49 1.17
N SER A 151 4.20 -7.88 1.90
CA SER A 151 5.48 -8.50 2.27
C SER A 151 6.22 -7.67 3.32
N THR A 152 5.59 -7.37 4.45
CA THR A 152 6.20 -6.47 5.44
C THR A 152 7.35 -7.17 6.16
N SER A 153 8.53 -6.55 6.15
CA SER A 153 9.70 -7.01 6.91
C SER A 153 9.80 -6.24 8.23
N TYR A 154 10.23 -6.92 9.30
CA TYR A 154 10.31 -6.35 10.65
C TYR A 154 11.67 -6.62 11.28
N ASP A 155 12.29 -5.60 11.85
CA ASP A 155 13.61 -5.72 12.48
C ASP A 155 13.53 -6.58 13.75
N GLY A 156 14.13 -7.78 13.68
CA GLY A 156 14.05 -8.78 14.74
C GLY A 156 12.76 -9.60 14.80
N GLY A 157 11.82 -9.37 13.88
CA GLY A 157 10.56 -10.10 13.76
C GLY A 157 10.57 -11.22 12.71
N TYR A 158 9.37 -11.61 12.26
CA TYR A 158 9.16 -12.49 11.10
C TYR A 158 8.55 -11.69 9.95
N ASP A 159 9.07 -11.88 8.73
CA ASP A 159 8.51 -11.27 7.52
C ASP A 159 7.09 -11.80 7.24
N ARG A 160 6.16 -10.91 6.87
CA ARG A 160 4.73 -11.22 6.63
C ARG A 160 4.38 -11.04 5.15
N ASN A 161 4.47 -12.14 4.38
CA ASN A 161 4.48 -12.12 2.91
C ASN A 161 3.35 -12.97 2.30
N GLY A 162 2.52 -12.37 1.43
CA GLY A 162 1.40 -13.09 0.78
C GLY A 162 0.50 -12.21 -0.09
N PHE A 163 -0.46 -12.82 -0.76
CA PHE A 163 -1.42 -12.11 -1.62
C PHE A 163 -2.56 -11.48 -0.83
N GLY A 164 -3.01 -10.30 -1.22
CA GLY A 164 -4.16 -9.61 -0.65
C GLY A 164 -5.34 -9.55 -1.61
N LEU A 165 -6.56 -9.60 -1.05
CA LEU A 165 -7.82 -9.43 -1.77
C LEU A 165 -8.75 -8.53 -0.95
N GLY A 166 -9.35 -7.53 -1.57
CA GLY A 166 -10.25 -6.64 -0.86
C GLY A 166 -11.11 -5.75 -1.74
N LEU A 167 -11.91 -4.93 -1.10
CA LEU A 167 -12.86 -4.01 -1.74
C LEU A 167 -12.62 -2.60 -1.24
N THR A 168 -12.66 -1.64 -2.16
CA THR A 168 -12.56 -0.20 -1.88
C THR A 168 -13.82 0.49 -2.39
N PHE A 169 -14.45 1.28 -1.53
CA PHE A 169 -15.60 2.11 -1.83
C PHE A 169 -15.15 3.56 -1.97
N LEU A 170 -15.52 4.22 -3.08
CA LEU A 170 -15.11 5.57 -3.45
C LEU A 170 -16.33 6.49 -3.50
N PHE A 171 -16.32 7.60 -2.74
CA PHE A 171 -17.45 8.54 -2.59
C PHE A 171 -17.03 9.97 -2.23
#